data_AF-A0A346Y1T0-F1
#
_entry.id   AF-A0A346Y1T0-F1
#
_cell.length_a   1.000
_cell.length_b   1.000
_cell.length_c   1.000
_cell.angle_alpha   90.00
_cell.angle_beta   90.00
_cell.angle_gamma   90.00
#
_symmetry.space_group_name_H-M   'P 1'
#
loop_
_entity.id
_entity.type
_entity.pdbx_description
1 polymer ?
#
loop_
_entity_poly.entity_id
_entity_poly.type
_entity_poly.pdbx_seq_one_letter_code
_entity_poly.pdbx_strand_id
1 'polypeptide(L)'
;MRTIHAVLLVAVLVLTGCGGDGGGDEAVQQTTEPSPTAVAEVETVTPPENPKDEAGLEVDLDPNDDDPIEAEEDPSAPDDDPLELEPEDDTAEPTGPPTEGLPGGRYVQIDTVTASGSAYAVEFTPYNFVPLIGSGDQDFHIHFFWNSVEPQNAGTNGPAPGDWFLYDGGSPFTGYTFAARPPEATQMCALVADSAHGVTVGSGNCVTLP
;
A
#
# COMPACT_ATOMS: atom_id res chain seq x y z
N MET A 1 -23.34 25.41 -33.05
CA MET A 1 -22.61 26.69 -33.19
C MET A 1 -21.37 26.59 -32.32
N ARG A 2 -20.18 26.57 -32.94
CA ARG A 2 -18.88 26.36 -32.27
C ARG A 2 -18.26 27.71 -31.95
N THR A 3 -17.98 27.97 -30.67
CA THR A 3 -17.21 29.15 -30.22
C THR A 3 -15.84 28.69 -29.75
N ILE A 4 -14.84 29.00 -30.56
CA ILE A 4 -13.41 28.74 -30.33
C ILE A 4 -12.91 29.84 -29.40
N HIS A 5 -12.35 29.49 -28.24
CA HIS A 5 -11.64 30.44 -27.37
C HIS A 5 -10.20 30.59 -27.87
N ALA A 6 -9.86 31.82 -28.22
CA ALA A 6 -8.56 32.21 -28.76
C ALA A 6 -7.48 32.29 -27.67
N VAL A 7 -6.31 31.77 -28.03
CA VAL A 7 -5.03 31.85 -27.31
C VAL A 7 -4.54 33.30 -27.29
N LEU A 8 -4.24 33.85 -26.11
CA LEU A 8 -3.56 35.14 -25.98
C LEU A 8 -2.07 34.92 -25.67
N LEU A 9 -1.26 35.07 -26.71
CA LEU A 9 0.20 35.15 -26.65
C LEU A 9 0.60 36.57 -26.21
N VAL A 10 1.30 36.70 -25.10
CA VAL A 10 1.94 37.97 -24.71
C VAL A 10 3.42 37.87 -25.02
N ALA A 11 3.82 38.51 -26.13
CA ALA A 11 5.21 38.77 -26.47
C ALA A 11 5.65 40.09 -25.81
N VAL A 12 6.76 40.08 -25.09
CA VAL A 12 7.43 41.28 -24.58
C VAL A 12 8.76 41.43 -25.32
N LEU A 13 8.89 42.52 -26.10
CA LEU A 13 10.08 42.87 -26.87
C LEU A 13 10.73 44.15 -26.28
N VAL A 14 11.95 43.96 -25.76
CA VAL A 14 13.18 44.79 -25.78
C VAL A 14 13.14 46.32 -25.68
N LEU A 15 13.94 46.87 -24.74
CA LEU A 15 14.75 48.10 -24.88
C LEU A 15 16.09 47.89 -24.14
N THR A 16 17.21 47.62 -24.82
CA THR A 16 18.27 48.57 -25.22
C THR A 16 18.95 49.32 -24.07
N GLY A 17 20.15 48.85 -23.67
CA GLY A 17 21.10 49.57 -22.83
C GLY A 17 22.50 49.54 -23.46
N CYS A 18 23.09 50.72 -23.67
CA CYS A 18 24.37 50.96 -24.33
C CYS A 18 25.59 50.80 -23.39
N GLY A 19 26.72 50.33 -23.94
CA GLY A 19 28.01 51.04 -23.82
C GLY A 19 29.19 50.37 -23.08
N GLY A 20 30.32 50.23 -23.81
CA GLY A 20 31.71 50.13 -23.33
C GLY A 20 32.34 48.73 -23.51
N ASP A 21 33.07 48.37 -24.57
CA ASP A 21 34.33 48.87 -25.20
C ASP A 21 35.64 48.42 -24.53
N GLY A 22 36.48 47.74 -25.34
CA GLY A 22 37.87 47.30 -25.08
C GLY A 22 38.04 45.78 -25.00
N GLY A 23 38.79 45.04 -25.82
CA GLY A 23 39.76 45.36 -26.89
C GLY A 23 40.90 44.32 -26.86
N GLY A 24 41.13 43.61 -27.97
CA GLY A 24 42.28 42.71 -28.27
C GLY A 24 42.23 41.32 -27.62
N ASP A 25 42.68 40.20 -28.21
CA ASP A 25 43.53 39.94 -29.38
C ASP A 25 43.35 38.45 -29.82
N GLU A 26 43.94 38.09 -30.96
CA GLU A 26 43.75 36.92 -31.83
C GLU A 26 43.77 35.51 -31.20
N ALA A 27 42.90 34.59 -31.68
CA ALA A 27 43.29 33.21 -32.06
C ALA A 27 42.18 32.42 -32.77
N VAL A 28 42.44 32.11 -34.04
CA VAL A 28 42.25 30.81 -34.73
C VAL A 28 40.90 30.08 -34.61
N GLN A 29 40.25 30.01 -35.78
CA GLN A 29 39.29 29.03 -36.28
C GLN A 29 39.12 27.72 -35.47
N GLN A 30 37.87 27.44 -35.10
CA GLN A 30 37.30 26.12 -35.34
C GLN A 30 35.77 26.21 -35.49
N THR A 31 35.33 26.05 -36.73
CA THR A 31 33.98 25.64 -37.08
C THR A 31 33.74 24.25 -36.47
N THR A 32 32.80 24.14 -35.56
CA THR A 32 32.20 22.85 -35.22
C THR A 32 30.73 23.09 -34.92
N GLU A 33 29.89 22.70 -35.87
CA GLU A 33 28.45 22.57 -35.67
C GLU A 33 28.22 21.50 -34.58
N PRO A 34 27.45 21.76 -33.52
CA PRO A 34 26.92 20.67 -32.72
C PRO A 34 25.79 20.00 -33.50
N SER A 35 26.11 18.80 -33.97
CA SER A 35 25.21 17.73 -34.40
C SER A 35 24.00 17.60 -33.46
N PRO A 36 22.77 17.32 -33.96
CA PRO A 36 21.60 17.18 -33.10
C PRO A 36 21.79 15.98 -32.15
N THR A 37 21.85 16.27 -30.85
CA THR A 37 21.81 15.24 -29.81
C THR A 37 20.48 14.51 -29.91
N ALA A 38 20.60 13.18 -29.96
CA ALA A 38 19.51 12.23 -29.97
C ALA A 38 18.50 12.53 -28.85
N VAL A 39 17.23 12.56 -29.24
CA VAL A 39 16.10 12.38 -28.34
C VAL A 39 16.25 11.02 -27.67
N ALA A 40 16.65 11.02 -26.40
CA ALA A 40 16.52 9.86 -25.55
C ALA A 40 15.03 9.65 -25.31
N GLU A 41 14.52 8.48 -25.72
CA GLU A 41 13.19 8.02 -25.37
C GLU A 41 13.03 8.08 -23.85
N VAL A 42 11.98 8.77 -23.41
CA VAL A 42 11.49 8.67 -22.05
C VAL A 42 10.88 7.28 -21.94
N GLU A 43 11.65 6.31 -21.42
CA GLU A 43 11.06 5.08 -20.91
C GLU A 43 10.08 5.47 -19.80
N THR A 44 8.80 5.32 -20.10
CA THR A 44 7.73 5.39 -19.12
C THR A 44 7.91 4.23 -18.15
N VAL A 45 8.58 4.50 -17.03
CA VAL A 45 8.58 3.61 -15.88
C VAL A 45 7.15 3.63 -15.33
N THR A 46 6.41 2.57 -15.63
CA THR A 46 5.14 2.29 -14.96
C THR A 46 5.40 2.17 -13.46
N PRO A 47 4.67 2.92 -12.62
CA PRO A 47 4.68 2.71 -11.17
C PRO A 47 4.31 1.25 -10.87
N PRO A 48 4.83 0.64 -9.78
CA PRO A 48 4.38 -0.67 -9.35
C PRO A 48 2.88 -0.62 -9.10
N GLU A 49 2.16 -1.50 -9.77
CA GLU A 49 0.71 -1.64 -9.67
C GLU A 49 0.35 -2.01 -8.23
N ASN A 50 -0.53 -1.20 -7.61
CA ASN A 50 -1.11 -1.52 -6.32
C ASN A 50 -2.02 -2.74 -6.51
N PRO A 51 -1.78 -3.89 -5.85
CA PRO A 51 -2.58 -5.09 -6.05
C PRO A 51 -3.90 -4.93 -5.31
N LYS A 52 -4.82 -4.15 -5.89
CA LYS A 52 -6.19 -4.01 -5.37
C LYS A 52 -7.13 -5.10 -5.93
N ASP A 53 -6.75 -5.80 -6.99
CA ASP A 53 -7.66 -6.69 -7.69
C ASP A 53 -6.94 -7.94 -8.19
N GLU A 54 -6.94 -9.03 -7.42
CA GLU A 54 -6.86 -10.42 -7.95
C GLU A 54 -7.37 -11.40 -6.87
N ALA A 55 -8.68 -11.41 -6.64
CA ALA A 55 -9.34 -12.52 -5.95
C ALA A 55 -10.50 -13.03 -6.81
N GLY A 56 -10.17 -13.47 -8.02
CA GLY A 56 -11.03 -14.28 -8.86
C GLY A 56 -10.51 -15.72 -8.89
N LEU A 57 -10.67 -16.47 -7.80
CA LEU A 57 -10.46 -17.91 -7.84
C LEU A 57 -11.75 -18.55 -8.39
N GLU A 58 -11.82 -18.67 -9.70
CA GLU A 58 -12.85 -19.46 -10.36
C GLU A 58 -12.58 -20.94 -10.04
N VAL A 59 -13.34 -21.50 -9.10
CA VAL A 59 -13.39 -22.93 -8.84
C VAL A 59 -14.21 -23.59 -9.95
N ASP A 60 -13.52 -24.15 -10.94
CA ASP A 60 -14.11 -25.10 -11.89
C ASP A 60 -14.57 -26.35 -11.13
N LEU A 61 -15.85 -26.37 -10.73
CA LEU A 61 -16.52 -27.59 -10.30
C LEU A 61 -16.81 -28.43 -11.55
N ASP A 62 -15.99 -29.46 -11.80
CA ASP A 62 -16.28 -30.49 -12.80
C ASP A 62 -17.58 -31.23 -12.39
N PRO A 63 -18.65 -31.17 -13.18
CA PRO A 63 -19.93 -31.77 -12.83
C PRO A 63 -20.03 -33.28 -13.13
N ASN A 64 -18.92 -34.00 -13.39
CA ASN A 64 -18.96 -35.43 -13.76
C ASN A 64 -18.11 -36.38 -12.91
N ASP A 65 -17.76 -36.02 -11.67
CA ASP A 65 -17.11 -36.95 -10.73
C ASP A 65 -18.19 -37.84 -10.05
N ASP A 66 -18.76 -38.75 -10.84
CA ASP A 66 -19.67 -39.83 -10.41
C ASP A 66 -18.86 -41.11 -10.11
N ASP A 67 -17.95 -41.06 -9.13
CA ASP A 67 -17.30 -42.27 -8.62
C ASP A 67 -18.14 -42.90 -7.49
N PRO A 68 -18.63 -44.15 -7.65
CA PRO A 68 -19.42 -44.82 -6.63
C PRO A 68 -18.51 -45.34 -5.51
N ILE A 69 -18.63 -44.74 -4.34
CA ILE A 69 -18.06 -45.28 -3.10
C ILE A 69 -18.84 -46.54 -2.67
N GLU A 70 -18.27 -47.72 -2.95
CA GLU A 70 -18.74 -49.00 -2.43
C GLU A 70 -18.53 -49.05 -0.91
N ALA A 71 -19.65 -49.25 -0.19
CA ALA A 71 -19.68 -49.50 1.24
C ALA A 71 -19.49 -51.00 1.50
N GLU A 72 -18.32 -51.38 2.00
CA GLU A 72 -18.10 -52.70 2.59
C GLU A 72 -18.11 -52.54 4.11
N GLU A 73 -19.23 -52.92 4.73
CA GLU A 73 -19.40 -52.97 6.19
C GLU A 73 -18.64 -54.19 6.75
N ASP A 74 -17.66 -53.95 7.65
CA ASP A 74 -17.00 -54.98 8.47
C ASP A 74 -17.65 -55.02 9.87
N PRO A 75 -18.41 -56.08 10.23
CA PRO A 75 -19.07 -56.16 11.52
C PRO A 75 -18.26 -57.05 12.47
N SER A 76 -17.11 -56.57 12.98
CA SER A 76 -16.46 -57.16 14.16
C SER A 76 -15.37 -56.26 14.77
N ALA A 77 -15.76 -55.36 15.66
CA ALA A 77 -14.88 -54.89 16.73
C ALA A 77 -15.69 -54.75 18.03
N PRO A 78 -15.20 -55.27 19.17
CA PRO A 78 -15.91 -55.18 20.44
C PRO A 78 -15.88 -53.75 21.00
N ASP A 79 -17.05 -53.27 21.38
CA ASP A 79 -17.28 -52.10 22.24
C ASP A 79 -16.57 -52.30 23.59
N ASP A 80 -15.58 -51.47 23.89
CA ASP A 80 -15.20 -51.02 25.24
C ASP A 80 -13.99 -50.09 25.12
N ASP A 81 -14.21 -48.88 24.60
CA ASP A 81 -13.28 -47.76 24.82
C ASP A 81 -13.92 -46.80 25.84
N PRO A 82 -13.40 -46.69 27.08
CA PRO A 82 -13.90 -45.72 28.03
C PRO A 82 -13.68 -44.33 27.42
N LEU A 83 -14.76 -43.53 27.37
CA LEU A 83 -14.75 -42.13 26.95
C LEU A 83 -13.58 -41.37 27.60
N GLU A 84 -12.43 -41.39 26.94
CA GLU A 84 -11.31 -40.51 27.21
C GLU A 84 -11.80 -39.16 26.68
N LEU A 85 -12.20 -38.30 27.60
CA LEU A 85 -12.50 -36.91 27.31
C LEU A 85 -11.22 -36.32 26.71
N GLU A 86 -11.14 -36.33 25.39
CA GLU A 86 -10.13 -35.57 24.66
C GLU A 86 -10.19 -34.15 25.24
N PRO A 87 -9.10 -33.63 25.81
CA PRO A 87 -9.09 -32.24 26.21
C PRO A 87 -9.36 -31.45 24.94
N GLU A 88 -10.45 -30.69 24.93
CA GLU A 88 -10.72 -29.69 23.92
C GLU A 88 -9.45 -28.84 23.78
N ASP A 89 -8.72 -29.10 22.68
CA ASP A 89 -7.58 -28.32 22.28
C ASP A 89 -8.14 -26.96 21.87
N ASP A 90 -8.24 -26.07 22.86
CA ASP A 90 -8.35 -24.64 22.67
C ASP A 90 -7.09 -24.19 21.92
N THR A 91 -7.01 -24.51 20.61
CA THR A 91 -6.14 -23.83 19.66
C THR A 91 -6.64 -22.40 19.62
N ALA A 92 -6.18 -21.60 20.59
CA ALA A 92 -6.43 -20.18 20.64
C ALA A 92 -5.84 -19.60 19.36
N GLU A 93 -6.70 -19.01 18.54
CA GLU A 93 -6.31 -18.27 17.35
C GLU A 93 -5.20 -17.27 17.72
N PRO A 94 -4.11 -17.16 16.93
CA PRO A 94 -2.96 -16.34 17.29
C PRO A 94 -3.39 -14.88 17.49
N THR A 95 -3.56 -14.52 18.75
CA THR A 95 -3.96 -13.17 19.17
C THR A 95 -2.68 -12.42 19.51
N GLY A 96 -2.53 -11.21 19.00
CA GLY A 96 -1.38 -10.34 19.27
C GLY A 96 -1.20 -10.05 20.77
N PRO A 97 -0.10 -9.40 21.18
CA PRO A 97 0.18 -9.12 22.58
C PRO A 97 -0.99 -8.35 23.24
N PRO A 98 -1.32 -8.68 24.52
CA PRO A 98 -2.39 -8.02 25.24
C PRO A 98 -2.07 -6.56 25.54
N THR A 99 -3.13 -5.79 25.68
CA THR A 99 -3.09 -4.33 25.54
C THR A 99 -3.43 -3.63 26.85
N GLU A 100 -2.51 -3.59 27.79
CA GLU A 100 -2.69 -2.70 28.94
C GLU A 100 -2.49 -1.25 28.48
N GLY A 101 -3.58 -0.47 28.40
CA GLY A 101 -3.53 0.99 28.22
C GLY A 101 -3.78 1.57 26.82
N LEU A 102 -4.04 0.78 25.78
CA LEU A 102 -4.59 1.29 24.50
C LEU A 102 -6.13 1.24 24.51
N PRO A 103 -6.82 1.95 23.61
CA PRO A 103 -8.25 1.71 23.38
C PRO A 103 -8.53 0.21 23.23
N GLY A 104 -9.55 -0.30 23.95
CA GLY A 104 -9.91 -1.71 23.87
C GLY A 104 -10.25 -2.13 22.42
N GLY A 105 -9.88 -3.37 22.05
CA GLY A 105 -10.02 -3.89 20.69
C GLY A 105 -8.68 -4.05 19.96
N ARG A 106 -8.71 -4.41 18.67
CA ARG A 106 -7.50 -4.52 17.83
C ARG A 106 -6.93 -3.13 17.56
N TYR A 107 -5.61 -3.01 17.62
CA TYR A 107 -4.93 -1.71 17.43
C TYR A 107 -3.56 -1.88 16.78
N VAL A 108 -3.17 -0.94 15.92
CA VAL A 108 -1.81 -0.85 15.36
C VAL A 108 -1.12 0.43 15.79
N GLN A 109 0.00 0.31 16.48
CA GLN A 109 0.83 1.45 16.90
C GLN A 109 2.00 1.60 15.95
N ILE A 110 2.10 2.71 15.22
CA ILE A 110 3.35 3.14 14.60
C ILE A 110 4.26 3.70 15.71
N ASP A 111 5.44 3.12 15.84
CA ASP A 111 6.45 3.46 16.84
C ASP A 111 7.35 4.58 16.33
N THR A 112 7.86 4.45 15.11
CA THR A 112 8.68 5.48 14.46
C THR A 112 8.61 5.40 12.93
N VAL A 113 8.87 6.52 12.27
CA VAL A 113 9.07 6.58 10.82
C VAL A 113 10.45 7.14 10.54
N THR A 114 11.25 6.43 9.76
CA THR A 114 12.62 6.84 9.42
C THR A 114 12.86 6.80 7.91
N ALA A 115 13.85 7.54 7.45
CA ALA A 115 14.32 7.47 6.07
C ALA A 115 15.22 6.23 5.89
N SER A 116 14.91 5.39 4.91
CA SER A 116 15.69 4.19 4.56
C SER A 116 15.84 4.09 3.04
N GLY A 117 17.04 4.37 2.52
CA GLY A 117 17.28 4.42 1.09
C GLY A 117 16.43 5.49 0.39
N SER A 118 15.54 5.09 -0.51
CA SER A 118 14.59 5.96 -1.22
C SER A 118 13.16 5.88 -0.65
N ALA A 119 12.97 5.20 0.47
CA ALA A 119 11.67 4.92 1.08
C ALA A 119 11.62 5.24 2.57
N TYR A 120 10.41 5.18 3.11
CA TYR A 120 10.19 5.23 4.55
C TYR A 120 10.28 3.82 5.14
N ALA A 121 10.93 3.69 6.29
CA ALA A 121 10.82 2.51 7.14
C ALA A 121 9.90 2.87 8.31
N VAL A 122 8.74 2.22 8.36
CA VAL A 122 7.69 2.44 9.36
C VAL A 122 7.76 1.29 10.35
N GLU A 123 8.28 1.56 11.55
CA GLU A 123 8.29 0.57 12.63
C GLU A 123 6.92 0.59 13.33
N PHE A 124 6.34 -0.58 13.59
CA PHE A 124 5.02 -0.69 14.18
C PHE A 124 4.82 -1.96 15.01
N THR A 125 3.83 -1.92 15.89
CA THR A 125 3.41 -3.03 16.75
C THR A 125 1.89 -3.26 16.63
N PRO A 126 1.43 -4.43 16.18
CA PRO A 126 0.02 -4.83 16.26
C PRO A 126 -0.33 -5.36 17.66
N TYR A 127 -1.53 -5.07 18.11
CA TYR A 127 -2.03 -5.38 19.45
C TYR A 127 -3.38 -6.09 19.38
N ASN A 128 -3.52 -7.20 20.10
CA ASN A 128 -4.71 -8.07 20.11
C ASN A 128 -5.08 -8.69 18.73
N PHE A 129 -4.16 -8.72 17.78
CA PHE A 129 -4.28 -9.50 16.54
C PHE A 129 -2.89 -9.76 15.93
N VAL A 130 -2.80 -10.77 15.09
CA VAL A 130 -1.67 -10.97 14.17
C VAL A 130 -2.16 -10.56 12.77
N PRO A 131 -1.46 -9.66 12.06
CA PRO A 131 -1.85 -9.30 10.72
C PRO A 131 -1.91 -10.52 9.79
N LEU A 132 -3.02 -10.67 9.07
CA LEU A 132 -3.26 -11.75 8.12
C LEU A 132 -4.23 -11.25 7.04
N ILE A 133 -3.84 -11.37 5.78
CA ILE A 133 -4.76 -11.18 4.65
C ILE A 133 -5.41 -12.53 4.33
N GLY A 134 -6.71 -12.61 4.53
CA GLY A 134 -7.52 -13.76 4.19
C GLY A 134 -9.00 -13.40 4.09
N SER A 135 -9.85 -14.40 3.93
CA SER A 135 -11.30 -14.24 3.74
C SER A 135 -12.13 -14.61 4.97
N GLY A 136 -11.48 -14.98 6.08
CA GLY A 136 -12.14 -15.29 7.34
C GLY A 136 -12.69 -14.06 8.04
N ASP A 137 -13.73 -14.25 8.85
CA ASP A 137 -14.32 -13.19 9.68
C ASP A 137 -13.38 -12.70 10.80
N GLN A 138 -12.32 -13.48 11.08
CA GLN A 138 -11.28 -13.14 12.05
C GLN A 138 -9.96 -12.67 11.43
N ASP A 139 -9.90 -12.55 10.09
CA ASP A 139 -8.70 -12.07 9.41
C ASP A 139 -8.65 -10.54 9.43
N PHE A 140 -7.61 -10.00 10.07
CA PHE A 140 -7.38 -8.56 10.15
C PHE A 140 -5.98 -8.22 9.67
N HIS A 141 -5.86 -7.11 8.96
CA HIS A 141 -4.59 -6.62 8.43
C HIS A 141 -4.47 -5.11 8.65
N ILE A 142 -3.34 -4.55 8.22
CA ILE A 142 -3.01 -3.15 8.47
C ILE A 142 -3.14 -2.38 7.16
N HIS A 143 -3.81 -1.24 7.22
CA HIS A 143 -3.81 -0.25 6.16
C HIS A 143 -2.87 0.90 6.54
N PHE A 144 -1.79 1.08 5.78
CA PHE A 144 -0.93 2.26 5.87
C PHE A 144 -1.37 3.32 4.88
N PHE A 145 -1.37 4.58 5.29
CA PHE A 145 -1.81 5.70 4.45
C PHE A 145 -1.15 7.03 4.83
N TRP A 146 -1.10 7.95 3.87
CA TRP A 146 -0.71 9.34 4.12
C TRP A 146 -1.81 10.08 4.88
N ASN A 147 -1.46 11.02 5.75
CA ASN A 147 -2.46 11.86 6.42
C ASN A 147 -3.21 12.86 5.50
N SER A 148 -2.89 12.88 4.20
CA SER A 148 -3.73 13.54 3.19
C SER A 148 -5.00 12.75 2.87
N VAL A 149 -5.06 11.46 3.24
CA VAL A 149 -6.25 10.61 3.18
C VAL A 149 -6.97 10.69 4.53
N GLU A 150 -8.25 11.06 4.51
CA GLU A 150 -9.06 11.04 5.73
C GLU A 150 -9.17 9.59 6.29
N PRO A 151 -9.11 9.38 7.62
CA PRO A 151 -8.99 8.03 8.20
C PRO A 151 -10.06 7.03 7.76
N GLN A 152 -11.31 7.48 7.62
CA GLN A 152 -12.41 6.63 7.18
C GLN A 152 -12.29 6.18 5.70
N ASN A 153 -11.49 6.90 4.89
CA ASN A 153 -11.29 6.66 3.46
C ASN A 153 -10.03 5.82 3.22
N ALA A 154 -9.29 5.48 4.28
CA ALA A 154 -8.17 4.57 4.24
C ALA A 154 -8.59 3.10 4.15
N GLY A 155 -9.77 2.81 3.56
CA GLY A 155 -10.35 1.48 3.39
C GLY A 155 -11.51 1.56 2.39
N THR A 156 -12.30 0.49 2.28
CA THR A 156 -13.44 0.40 1.34
C THR A 156 -14.75 0.95 1.90
N ASN A 157 -14.82 1.21 3.21
CA ASN A 157 -16.03 1.63 3.93
C ASN A 157 -16.23 3.15 4.02
N GLY A 158 -15.31 3.95 3.49
CA GLY A 158 -15.44 5.41 3.37
C GLY A 158 -16.27 5.85 2.16
N PRO A 159 -16.86 7.06 2.16
CA PRO A 159 -17.65 7.59 1.05
C PRO A 159 -16.81 7.95 -0.18
N ALA A 160 -15.49 8.11 -0.05
CA ALA A 160 -14.57 8.41 -1.13
C ALA A 160 -13.20 7.75 -0.88
N PRO A 161 -13.08 6.42 -1.06
CA PRO A 161 -11.87 5.67 -0.76
C PRO A 161 -10.62 6.31 -1.40
N GLY A 162 -9.60 6.53 -0.57
CA GLY A 162 -8.31 7.07 -0.98
C GLY A 162 -7.27 5.98 -1.22
N ASP A 163 -6.03 6.40 -1.42
CA ASP A 163 -4.89 5.48 -1.58
C ASP A 163 -4.38 4.99 -0.22
N TRP A 164 -4.19 3.67 -0.10
CA TRP A 164 -3.64 3.00 1.07
C TRP A 164 -2.88 1.74 0.63
N PHE A 165 -1.94 1.30 1.47
CA PHE A 165 -1.29 0.00 1.35
C PHE A 165 -1.90 -0.99 2.32
N LEU A 166 -2.28 -2.14 1.79
CA LEU A 166 -2.66 -3.31 2.58
C LEU A 166 -1.43 -4.12 2.95
N TYR A 167 -1.36 -4.56 4.20
CA TYR A 167 -0.17 -5.18 4.76
C TYR A 167 -0.48 -6.16 5.88
N ASP A 168 0.11 -7.35 5.79
CA ASP A 168 0.10 -8.40 6.83
C ASP A 168 1.49 -8.85 7.29
N GLY A 169 2.55 -8.20 6.79
CA GLY A 169 3.92 -8.54 7.15
C GLY A 169 4.34 -8.03 8.53
N GLY A 170 5.59 -8.32 8.90
CA GLY A 170 6.20 -7.82 10.14
C GLY A 170 6.82 -6.42 10.00
N SER A 171 7.16 -5.81 11.13
CA SER A 171 7.87 -4.52 11.15
C SER A 171 9.32 -4.65 10.62
N PRO A 172 9.84 -3.66 9.86
CA PRO A 172 9.17 -2.45 9.38
C PRO A 172 8.41 -2.65 8.07
N PHE A 173 7.36 -1.83 7.88
CA PHE A 173 6.73 -1.62 6.58
C PHE A 173 7.54 -0.62 5.73
N THR A 174 7.75 -0.93 4.45
CA THR A 174 8.62 -0.16 3.53
C THR A 174 7.98 0.23 2.19
N GLY A 175 6.66 0.07 2.05
CA GLY A 175 5.97 0.27 0.76
C GLY A 175 5.87 1.73 0.30
N TYR A 176 5.96 2.70 1.21
CA TYR A 176 5.90 4.12 0.86
C TYR A 176 7.27 4.71 0.50
N THR A 177 7.38 5.27 -0.70
CA THR A 177 8.59 5.93 -1.19
C THR A 177 8.54 7.45 -1.00
N PHE A 178 9.70 8.11 -1.00
CA PHE A 178 9.75 9.59 -0.97
C PHE A 178 9.10 10.21 -2.21
N ALA A 179 9.21 9.56 -3.36
CA ALA A 179 8.63 10.04 -4.62
C ALA A 179 7.10 9.90 -4.66
N ALA A 180 6.54 8.92 -3.96
CA ALA A 180 5.09 8.67 -3.90
C ALA A 180 4.37 9.57 -2.87
N ARG A 181 5.09 10.37 -2.08
CA ARG A 181 4.52 11.24 -1.05
C ARG A 181 3.79 12.42 -1.70
N PRO A 182 2.48 12.61 -1.43
CA PRO A 182 1.77 13.83 -1.79
C PRO A 182 2.40 15.07 -1.13
N PRO A 183 2.48 16.23 -1.81
CA PRO A 183 3.11 17.43 -1.26
C PRO A 183 2.58 17.87 0.12
N GLU A 184 1.29 17.62 0.37
CA GLU A 184 0.59 17.98 1.61
C GLU A 184 0.69 16.92 2.71
N ALA A 185 1.17 15.71 2.40
CA ALA A 185 1.33 14.67 3.41
C ALA A 185 2.47 15.02 4.35
N THR A 186 2.22 15.01 5.66
CA THR A 186 3.18 15.33 6.73
C THR A 186 3.36 14.19 7.73
N GLN A 187 2.50 13.18 7.69
CA GLN A 187 2.52 12.04 8.60
C GLN A 187 2.23 10.74 7.85
N MET A 188 2.79 9.64 8.35
CA MET A 188 2.36 8.28 8.04
C MET A 188 1.30 7.87 9.06
N CYS A 189 0.23 7.25 8.62
CA CYS A 189 -0.85 6.75 9.46
C CYS A 189 -1.06 5.25 9.24
N ALA A 190 -1.60 4.56 10.24
CA ALA A 190 -2.03 3.18 10.14
C ALA A 190 -3.38 2.96 10.82
N LEU A 191 -4.19 2.05 10.27
CA LEU A 191 -5.43 1.56 10.86
C LEU A 191 -5.53 0.04 10.66
N VAL A 192 -6.29 -0.62 11.52
CA VAL A 192 -6.68 -2.03 11.35
C VAL A 192 -7.86 -2.11 10.37
N ALA A 193 -7.76 -3.05 9.44
CA ALA A 193 -8.78 -3.40 8.46
C ALA A 193 -9.23 -4.85 8.62
N ASP A 194 -10.50 -5.11 8.31
CA ASP A 194 -11.08 -6.45 8.20
C ASP A 194 -10.86 -7.07 6.81
N SER A 195 -11.28 -8.32 6.61
CA SER A 195 -11.20 -9.04 5.33
C SER A 195 -11.95 -8.38 4.17
N ALA A 196 -12.92 -7.50 4.45
CA ALA A 196 -13.60 -6.68 3.42
C ALA A 196 -12.86 -5.37 3.12
N HIS A 197 -11.65 -5.19 3.65
CA HIS A 197 -10.82 -3.98 3.58
C HIS A 197 -11.49 -2.74 4.20
N GLY A 198 -12.48 -2.96 5.07
CA GLY A 198 -13.11 -1.91 5.86
C GLY A 198 -12.21 -1.55 7.04
N VAL A 199 -11.88 -0.27 7.20
CA VAL A 199 -11.06 0.18 8.33
C VAL A 199 -11.89 0.51 9.56
N THR A 200 -11.33 0.20 10.73
CA THR A 200 -11.87 0.65 12.01
C THR A 200 -11.23 1.99 12.40
N VAL A 201 -11.95 3.10 12.31
CA VAL A 201 -11.42 4.43 12.68
C VAL A 201 -11.01 4.45 14.16
N GLY A 202 -9.80 4.95 14.43
CA GLY A 202 -9.24 5.01 15.78
C GLY A 202 -8.52 3.73 16.25
N SER A 203 -8.42 2.72 15.40
CA SER A 203 -7.62 1.50 15.64
C SER A 203 -6.13 1.66 15.37
N GLY A 204 -5.62 2.89 15.29
CA GLY A 204 -4.20 3.17 15.12
C GLY A 204 -3.86 4.65 15.27
N ASN A 205 -2.63 5.02 14.91
CA ASN A 205 -2.12 6.38 15.05
C ASN A 205 -1.41 6.88 13.79
N CYS A 206 -1.03 8.17 13.84
CA CYS A 206 -0.18 8.81 12.84
C CYS A 206 1.13 9.30 13.47
N VAL A 207 2.22 9.20 12.73
CA VAL A 207 3.56 9.66 13.12
C VAL A 207 4.13 10.58 12.05
N THR A 208 4.76 11.67 12.48
CA THR A 208 5.37 12.66 11.59
C THR A 208 6.47 12.04 10.73
N LEU A 209 6.48 12.37 9.45
CA LEU A 209 7.52 11.95 8.51
C LEU A 209 8.83 12.71 8.78
N PRO A 210 10.01 12.07 8.56
CA PRO A 210 11.30 12.74 8.63
C PRO A 210 11.50 13.81 7.54
#